data_AF-C9QL98-F1
#
_entry.id   AF-C9QL98-F1
#
_cell.length_a   1.000
_cell.length_b   1.000
_cell.length_c   1.000
_cell.angle_alpha   90.00
_cell.angle_beta   90.00
_cell.angle_gamma   90.00
#
_symmetry.space_group_name_H-M   'P 1'
#
loop_
_entity.id
_entity.type
_entity.pdbx_description
1 polymer ?
#
loop_
_entity_poly.entity_id
_entity_poly.type
_entity_poly.pdbx_seq_one_letter_code
_entity_poly.pdbx_strand_id
1 'polypeptide(L)'
;MRLEVFCEDRLGLTRELLDILASKNLDLRGIEIDVTGIIYLNCPDIDFDTFSELMAEIRRISGVKDVRKIQFMPIERHNNELISLLNNLPEPVLAIDLKGHVDMANHAALSLFASEESEMIGHQITTLLPSFNFAKWAEGNITRQREEIVIRGLDYMMEIMPVYITNEAKESVLASTVMIIRSTQEKPLFDDSLPLHNNLGFEHFVGASNRHKALISQAKKLSMLDQPLLIQGETGTGKEMLARACHSRSHRAANPFLVLSCASMPDDVAETELFGHAPGSFNHEQGHKGIFEQANGGTVFLDEIGEMSPHLQIKLLRLLQDGRFRRVGEEDEIHVDVRVIASTRHHLADLAESGTFREDLFYRLNVLTLQIPPLRERSNDITPLLELFIAKYVSQLGISKPRIADSLVDQLVSYQWPGNMRQLENMVLRALTELESEELTADLFHLPQLDTASANGPALSLDGSLDEIMKEYESQVLGRLYQSFPSSRKLAKRLNVSHTSVANKLREYGIRKN
;
A
#
# COMPACT_ATOMS: atom_id res chain seq x y z
N MET A 1 -10.38 36.15 -26.33
CA MET A 1 -9.15 36.44 -25.57
C MET A 1 -9.43 36.64 -24.09
N ARG A 2 -8.45 36.33 -23.22
CA ARG A 2 -8.52 36.65 -21.79
C ARG A 2 -7.38 37.60 -21.43
N LEU A 3 -7.68 38.62 -20.64
CA LEU A 3 -6.73 39.66 -20.23
C LEU A 3 -6.64 39.70 -18.72
N GLU A 4 -5.45 39.97 -18.23
CA GLU A 4 -5.14 40.26 -16.84
C GLU A 4 -4.57 41.67 -16.76
N VAL A 5 -5.26 42.53 -16.04
CA VAL A 5 -4.91 43.94 -15.83
C VAL A 5 -4.47 44.11 -14.38
N PHE A 6 -3.19 44.40 -14.16
CA PHE A 6 -2.66 44.76 -12.86
C PHE A 6 -2.93 46.24 -12.62
N CYS A 7 -3.74 46.55 -11.62
CA CYS A 7 -4.07 47.93 -11.28
C CYS A 7 -3.95 48.22 -9.79
N GLU A 8 -3.82 49.50 -9.47
CA GLU A 8 -4.02 50.00 -8.11
C GLU A 8 -5.52 50.11 -7.86
N ASP A 9 -5.95 49.65 -6.68
CA ASP A 9 -7.36 49.71 -6.28
C ASP A 9 -7.79 51.18 -6.17
N ARG A 10 -8.56 51.64 -7.17
CA ARG A 10 -9.09 52.98 -7.24
C ARG A 10 -10.51 52.99 -7.80
N LEU A 11 -11.31 53.91 -7.26
CA LEU A 11 -12.65 54.18 -7.76
C LEU A 11 -12.61 54.66 -9.22
N GLY A 12 -13.46 54.06 -10.06
CA GLY A 12 -13.64 54.44 -11.46
C GLY A 12 -12.75 53.68 -12.46
N LEU A 13 -11.76 52.92 -12.02
CA LEU A 13 -10.85 52.20 -12.92
C LEU A 13 -11.59 51.14 -13.76
N THR A 14 -12.47 50.36 -13.15
CA THR A 14 -13.29 49.37 -13.85
C THR A 14 -14.18 50.01 -14.92
N ARG A 15 -14.68 51.23 -14.66
CA ARG A 15 -15.50 51.98 -15.62
C ARG A 15 -14.65 52.46 -16.81
N GLU A 16 -13.48 53.03 -16.55
CA GLU A 16 -12.57 53.48 -17.62
C GLU A 16 -12.13 52.31 -18.51
N LEU A 17 -11.89 51.13 -17.93
CA LEU A 17 -11.62 49.91 -18.68
C LEU A 17 -12.80 49.50 -19.58
N LEU A 18 -14.02 49.50 -19.04
CA LEU A 18 -15.23 49.16 -19.80
C LEU A 18 -15.53 50.18 -20.89
N ASP A 19 -15.28 51.47 -20.66
CA ASP A 19 -15.47 52.53 -21.65
C ASP A 19 -14.51 52.35 -22.85
N ILE A 20 -13.27 51.92 -22.61
CA ILE A 20 -12.31 51.58 -23.69
C ILE A 20 -12.79 50.37 -24.49
N LEU A 21 -13.22 49.29 -23.83
CA LEU A 21 -13.75 48.11 -24.51
C LEU A 21 -15.00 48.44 -25.34
N ALA A 22 -15.90 49.26 -24.78
CA ALA A 22 -17.09 49.73 -25.47
C ALA A 22 -16.75 50.60 -26.69
N SER A 23 -15.73 51.47 -26.60
CA SER A 23 -15.29 52.31 -27.72
C SER A 23 -14.77 51.51 -28.93
N LYS A 24 -14.31 50.27 -28.69
CA LYS A 24 -13.85 49.33 -29.72
C LYS A 24 -14.91 48.28 -30.11
N ASN A 25 -16.16 48.43 -29.64
CA ASN A 25 -17.27 47.47 -29.83
C ASN A 25 -16.93 46.04 -29.36
N LEU A 26 -16.21 45.89 -28.24
CA LEU A 26 -15.87 44.59 -27.68
C LEU A 26 -16.85 44.19 -26.58
N ASP A 27 -17.69 43.20 -26.86
CA ASP A 27 -18.62 42.64 -25.88
C ASP A 27 -17.89 41.84 -24.80
N LEU A 28 -18.07 42.23 -23.54
CA LEU A 28 -17.50 41.53 -22.41
C LEU A 28 -18.30 40.25 -22.12
N ARG A 29 -17.63 39.10 -22.11
CA ARG A 29 -18.21 37.78 -21.74
C ARG A 29 -18.11 37.49 -20.24
N GLY A 30 -17.16 38.12 -19.55
CA GLY A 30 -16.98 37.98 -18.11
C GLY A 30 -15.95 38.95 -17.57
N ILE A 31 -16.13 39.38 -16.33
CA ILE A 31 -15.20 40.20 -15.57
C ILE A 31 -15.06 39.63 -14.17
N GLU A 32 -13.82 39.54 -13.70
CA GLU A 32 -13.49 39.08 -12.34
C GLU A 32 -12.53 40.09 -11.72
N ILE A 33 -12.78 40.45 -10.46
CA ILE A 33 -11.97 41.41 -9.71
C ILE A 33 -11.42 40.67 -8.51
N ASP A 34 -10.11 40.55 -8.44
CA ASP A 34 -9.41 39.94 -7.32
C ASP A 34 -9.17 40.97 -6.20
N VAL A 35 -9.14 40.50 -4.95
CA VAL A 35 -8.91 41.30 -3.74
C VAL A 35 -7.52 41.96 -3.72
N THR A 36 -6.61 41.55 -4.60
CA THR A 36 -5.27 42.10 -4.75
C THR A 36 -5.17 43.25 -5.77
N GLY A 37 -6.29 43.70 -6.33
CA GLY A 37 -6.32 44.78 -7.32
C GLY A 37 -6.05 44.33 -8.76
N ILE A 38 -6.34 43.07 -9.08
CA ILE A 38 -6.21 42.54 -10.44
C ILE A 38 -7.60 42.42 -11.06
N ILE A 39 -7.74 42.92 -12.29
CA ILE A 39 -8.98 42.79 -13.06
C ILE A 39 -8.74 41.83 -14.22
N TYR A 40 -9.56 40.79 -14.28
CA TYR A 40 -9.57 39.82 -15.34
C TYR A 40 -10.74 40.08 -16.28
N LEU A 41 -10.49 40.04 -17.58
CA LEU A 41 -11.49 40.33 -18.61
C LEU A 41 -11.53 39.19 -19.64
N ASN A 42 -12.73 38.71 -19.95
CA ASN A 42 -12.99 37.76 -21.02
C ASN A 42 -13.71 38.46 -22.17
N CYS A 43 -13.04 38.58 -23.31
CA CYS A 43 -13.55 39.26 -24.51
C CYS A 43 -13.40 38.34 -25.74
N PRO A 44 -14.08 38.61 -26.87
CA PRO A 44 -13.83 37.95 -28.15
C PRO A 44 -12.37 38.05 -28.58
N ASP A 45 -11.89 37.11 -29.40
CA ASP A 45 -10.58 37.25 -30.03
C ASP A 45 -10.63 38.32 -31.14
N ILE A 46 -9.57 39.11 -31.23
CA ILE A 46 -9.40 40.21 -32.17
C ILE A 46 -8.07 40.07 -32.92
N ASP A 47 -7.92 40.79 -34.03
CA ASP A 47 -6.68 40.83 -34.79
C ASP A 47 -5.53 41.50 -34.01
N PHE A 48 -4.30 41.25 -34.46
CA PHE A 48 -3.10 41.66 -33.74
C PHE A 48 -2.92 43.18 -33.65
N ASP A 49 -3.33 43.92 -34.67
CA ASP A 49 -3.16 45.37 -34.73
C ASP A 49 -4.14 46.04 -33.74
N THR A 50 -5.41 45.65 -33.79
CA THR A 50 -6.43 46.09 -32.82
C THR A 50 -6.08 45.68 -31.39
N PHE A 51 -5.52 44.48 -31.20
CA PHE A 51 -5.05 44.02 -29.90
C PHE A 51 -3.91 44.88 -29.35
N SER A 52 -2.94 45.23 -30.18
CA SER A 52 -1.77 46.02 -29.76
C SER A 52 -2.18 47.45 -29.37
N GLU A 53 -3.10 48.06 -30.12
CA GLU A 53 -3.69 49.36 -29.76
C GLU A 53 -4.44 49.31 -28.44
N LEU A 54 -5.30 48.31 -28.25
CA LEU A 54 -6.08 48.13 -27.03
C LEU A 54 -5.17 48.01 -25.80
N MET A 55 -4.10 47.21 -25.90
CA MET A 55 -3.14 47.03 -24.81
C MET A 55 -2.39 48.33 -24.48
N ALA A 56 -2.12 49.16 -25.49
CA ALA A 56 -1.49 50.47 -25.29
C ALA A 56 -2.45 51.48 -24.64
N GLU A 57 -3.72 51.48 -25.03
CA GLU A 57 -4.76 52.33 -24.43
C GLU A 57 -5.02 51.95 -22.97
N ILE A 58 -5.12 50.66 -22.66
CA ILE A 58 -5.33 50.21 -21.28
C ILE A 58 -4.15 50.58 -20.37
N ARG A 59 -2.90 50.45 -20.86
CA ARG A 59 -1.70 50.87 -20.09
C ARG A 59 -1.61 52.39 -19.86
N ARG A 60 -2.33 53.21 -20.63
CA ARG A 60 -2.38 54.67 -20.42
C ARG A 60 -3.35 55.09 -19.32
N ILE A 61 -4.22 54.19 -18.88
CA ILE A 61 -5.11 54.44 -17.75
C ILE A 61 -4.26 54.67 -16.50
N SER A 62 -4.52 55.79 -15.80
CA SER A 62 -3.84 56.07 -14.54
C SER A 62 -4.11 54.95 -13.53
N GLY A 63 -3.06 54.42 -12.91
CA GLY A 63 -3.15 53.33 -11.94
C GLY A 63 -3.08 51.91 -12.53
N VAL A 64 -3.01 51.74 -13.86
CA VAL A 64 -2.69 50.43 -14.47
C VAL A 64 -1.18 50.26 -14.53
N LYS A 65 -0.66 49.20 -13.91
CA LYS A 65 0.77 48.87 -13.87
C LYS A 65 1.18 48.03 -15.07
N ASP A 66 0.39 47.02 -15.40
CA ASP A 66 0.63 46.16 -16.55
C ASP A 66 -0.66 45.49 -17.04
N VAL A 67 -0.64 45.03 -18.29
CA VAL A 67 -1.70 44.21 -18.88
C VAL A 67 -1.05 43.08 -19.67
N ARG A 68 -1.56 41.86 -19.50
CA ARG A 68 -1.10 40.70 -20.26
C ARG A 68 -2.24 39.81 -20.70
N LYS A 69 -2.01 39.04 -21.77
CA LYS A 69 -2.93 38.00 -22.23
C LYS A 69 -2.70 36.73 -21.40
N ILE A 70 -3.77 36.17 -20.86
CA ILE A 70 -3.74 34.91 -20.14
C ILE A 70 -4.49 33.82 -20.93
N GLN A 71 -4.20 32.56 -20.61
CA GLN A 71 -4.85 31.43 -21.28
C GLN A 71 -6.26 31.18 -20.74
N PHE A 72 -6.44 31.25 -19.42
CA PHE A 72 -7.70 30.98 -18.72
C PHE A 72 -7.93 32.00 -17.61
N MET A 73 -9.18 32.33 -17.32
CA MET A 73 -9.54 33.14 -16.14
C MET A 73 -9.27 32.35 -14.84
N PRO A 74 -8.97 33.00 -13.71
CA PRO A 74 -8.79 32.32 -12.43
C PRO A 74 -9.98 31.43 -12.04
N ILE A 75 -11.21 31.93 -12.15
CA ILE A 75 -12.41 31.14 -11.87
C ILE A 75 -12.60 29.97 -12.85
N GLU A 76 -12.28 30.15 -14.14
CA GLU A 76 -12.33 29.08 -15.14
C GLU A 76 -11.35 27.97 -14.78
N ARG A 77 -10.13 28.34 -14.37
CA ARG A 77 -9.09 27.40 -13.93
C ARG A 77 -9.52 26.66 -12.66
N HIS A 78 -9.97 27.40 -11.64
CA HIS A 78 -10.39 26.80 -10.37
C HIS A 78 -11.56 25.84 -10.55
N ASN A 79 -12.57 26.23 -11.35
CA ASN A 79 -13.70 25.36 -11.66
C ASN A 79 -13.25 24.10 -12.42
N ASN A 80 -12.35 24.22 -13.40
CA ASN A 80 -11.82 23.06 -14.12
C ASN A 80 -11.02 22.12 -13.21
N GLU A 81 -10.25 22.66 -12.26
CA GLU A 81 -9.54 21.87 -11.25
C GLU A 81 -10.54 21.10 -10.36
N LEU A 82 -11.59 21.78 -9.87
CA LEU A 82 -12.65 21.15 -9.07
C LEU A 82 -13.42 20.07 -9.85
N ILE A 83 -13.83 20.35 -11.09
CA ILE A 83 -14.52 19.39 -11.96
C ILE A 83 -13.63 18.18 -12.22
N SER A 84 -12.34 18.39 -12.46
CA SER A 84 -11.39 17.30 -12.68
C SER A 84 -11.22 16.42 -11.44
N LEU A 85 -11.20 17.01 -10.24
CA LEU A 85 -11.19 16.25 -9.00
C LEU A 85 -12.47 15.42 -8.84
N LEU A 86 -13.64 16.03 -9.07
CA LEU A 86 -14.94 15.37 -8.96
C LEU A 86 -15.09 14.22 -9.96
N ASN A 87 -14.62 14.40 -11.19
CA ASN A 87 -14.63 13.40 -12.25
C ASN A 87 -13.72 12.20 -11.96
N ASN A 88 -12.67 12.38 -11.16
CA ASN A 88 -11.78 11.30 -10.72
C ASN A 88 -12.22 10.64 -9.42
N LEU A 89 -13.30 11.11 -8.77
CA LEU A 89 -13.81 10.43 -7.58
C LEU A 89 -14.40 9.06 -7.97
N PRO A 90 -14.10 8.00 -7.20
CA PRO A 90 -14.64 6.67 -7.45
C PRO A 90 -16.13 6.57 -7.13
N GLU A 91 -16.63 7.41 -6.22
CA GLU A 91 -18.04 7.42 -5.84
C GLU A 91 -18.87 8.23 -6.85
N PRO A 92 -20.04 7.72 -7.28
CA PRO A 92 -21.05 8.50 -7.99
C PRO A 92 -21.48 9.75 -7.22
N VAL A 93 -21.25 10.93 -7.80
CA VAL A 93 -21.64 12.24 -7.26
C VAL A 93 -22.48 13.01 -8.27
N LEU A 94 -23.59 13.56 -7.79
CA LEU A 94 -24.53 14.39 -8.54
C LEU A 94 -24.76 15.71 -7.80
N ALA A 95 -24.78 16.82 -8.52
CA ALA A 95 -25.31 18.09 -8.03
C ALA A 95 -26.71 18.32 -8.62
N ILE A 96 -27.66 18.73 -7.79
CA ILE A 96 -29.07 18.86 -8.14
C ILE A 96 -29.53 20.26 -7.76
N ASP A 97 -30.21 20.93 -8.70
CA ASP A 97 -30.83 22.23 -8.48
C ASP A 97 -32.03 22.15 -7.51
N LEU A 98 -32.55 23.30 -7.09
CA LEU A 98 -33.71 23.35 -6.19
C LEU A 98 -35.01 22.83 -6.81
N LYS A 99 -35.04 22.61 -8.13
CA LYS A 99 -36.20 22.10 -8.88
C LYS A 99 -36.09 20.59 -9.18
N GLY A 100 -35.00 19.95 -8.76
CA GLY A 100 -34.75 18.52 -8.97
C GLY A 100 -34.04 18.15 -10.28
N HIS A 101 -33.50 19.13 -11.03
CA HIS A 101 -32.71 18.85 -12.23
C HIS A 101 -31.24 18.63 -11.88
N VAL A 102 -30.58 17.72 -12.59
CA VAL A 102 -29.15 17.47 -12.41
C VAL A 102 -28.35 18.60 -13.07
N ASP A 103 -27.58 19.34 -12.27
CA ASP A 103 -26.67 20.39 -12.74
C ASP A 103 -25.29 19.82 -13.11
N MET A 104 -24.87 18.75 -12.45
CA MET A 104 -23.56 18.13 -12.65
C MET A 104 -23.61 16.65 -12.27
N ALA A 105 -22.88 15.82 -13.02
CA ALA A 105 -22.64 14.43 -12.72
C ALA A 105 -21.19 14.07 -13.01
N ASN A 106 -20.53 13.35 -12.10
CA ASN A 106 -19.17 12.87 -12.35
C ASN A 106 -19.16 11.58 -13.19
N HIS A 107 -17.99 11.15 -13.66
CA HIS A 107 -17.86 9.93 -14.47
C HIS A 107 -18.40 8.66 -13.80
N ALA A 108 -18.27 8.54 -12.48
CA ALA A 108 -18.82 7.41 -11.73
C ALA A 108 -20.36 7.41 -11.77
N ALA A 109 -21.00 8.59 -11.66
CA ALA A 109 -22.44 8.73 -11.78
C ALA A 109 -22.94 8.44 -13.21
N LEU A 110 -22.29 8.99 -14.24
CA LEU A 110 -22.61 8.69 -15.65
C LEU A 110 -22.54 7.17 -15.92
N SER A 111 -21.52 6.51 -15.40
CA SER A 111 -21.33 5.06 -15.52
C SER A 111 -22.42 4.27 -14.79
N LEU A 112 -22.78 4.68 -13.57
CA LEU A 112 -23.84 4.04 -12.76
C LEU A 112 -25.18 4.05 -13.49
N PHE A 113 -25.57 5.18 -14.07
CA PHE A 113 -26.81 5.33 -14.80
C PHE A 113 -26.71 4.95 -16.29
N ALA A 114 -25.52 4.56 -16.77
CA ALA A 114 -25.18 4.37 -18.20
C ALA A 114 -25.86 5.39 -19.12
N SER A 115 -25.63 6.68 -18.82
CA SER A 115 -26.13 7.81 -19.60
C SER A 115 -24.97 8.73 -19.96
N GLU A 116 -25.06 9.39 -21.10
CA GLU A 116 -24.10 10.43 -21.46
C GLU A 116 -24.36 11.73 -20.68
N GLU A 117 -23.35 12.59 -20.57
CA GLU A 117 -23.44 13.86 -19.84
C GLU A 117 -24.55 14.77 -20.41
N SER A 118 -24.68 14.81 -21.74
CA SER A 118 -25.71 15.57 -22.46
C SER A 118 -27.14 15.08 -22.18
N GLU A 119 -27.30 13.81 -21.83
CA GLU A 119 -28.58 13.17 -21.48
C GLU A 119 -28.87 13.24 -19.99
N MET A 120 -27.87 13.54 -19.15
CA MET A 120 -28.06 13.60 -17.70
C MET A 120 -28.27 15.02 -17.20
N ILE A 121 -27.51 15.99 -17.73
CA ILE A 121 -27.62 17.39 -17.33
C ILE A 121 -29.01 17.93 -17.72
N GLY A 122 -29.66 18.64 -16.79
CA GLY A 122 -30.99 19.21 -16.97
C GLY A 122 -32.14 18.21 -16.87
N HIS A 123 -31.87 16.92 -16.69
CA HIS A 123 -32.92 15.91 -16.49
C HIS A 123 -33.37 15.83 -15.03
N GLN A 124 -34.64 15.46 -14.84
CA GLN A 124 -35.23 15.29 -13.51
C GLN A 124 -34.67 14.07 -12.79
N ILE A 125 -34.21 14.26 -11.55
CA ILE A 125 -33.64 13.18 -10.73
C ILE A 125 -34.65 12.06 -10.46
N THR A 126 -35.95 12.37 -10.39
CA THR A 126 -37.02 11.37 -10.20
C THR A 126 -37.12 10.38 -11.36
N THR A 127 -36.65 10.75 -12.56
CA THR A 127 -36.61 9.86 -13.71
C THR A 127 -35.46 8.85 -13.58
N LEU A 128 -34.33 9.30 -13.02
CA LEU A 128 -33.15 8.48 -12.78
C LEU A 128 -33.32 7.59 -11.54
N LEU A 129 -34.00 8.10 -10.52
CA LEU A 129 -34.28 7.43 -9.25
C LEU A 129 -35.78 7.51 -8.91
N PRO A 130 -36.62 6.66 -9.51
CA PRO A 130 -38.06 6.65 -9.25
C PRO A 130 -38.42 6.34 -7.78
N SER A 131 -37.53 5.65 -7.07
CA SER A 131 -37.70 5.30 -5.65
C SER A 131 -37.51 6.50 -4.72
N PHE A 132 -36.84 7.56 -5.17
CA PHE A 132 -36.54 8.72 -4.34
C PHE A 132 -37.42 9.92 -4.70
N ASN A 133 -38.15 10.44 -3.72
CA ASN A 133 -39.02 11.60 -3.90
C ASN A 133 -38.31 12.89 -3.47
N PHE A 134 -37.63 13.53 -4.43
CA PHE A 134 -36.90 14.79 -4.19
C PHE A 134 -37.80 15.92 -3.70
N ALA A 135 -39.01 16.06 -4.24
CA ALA A 135 -39.95 17.12 -3.83
C ALA A 135 -40.32 17.02 -2.34
N LYS A 136 -40.58 15.79 -1.86
CA LYS A 136 -40.85 15.54 -0.44
C LYS A 136 -39.66 15.88 0.46
N TRP A 137 -38.44 15.63 -0.01
CA TRP A 137 -37.23 15.98 0.73
C TRP A 137 -37.01 17.50 0.76
N ALA A 138 -37.23 18.19 -0.37
CA ALA A 138 -37.07 19.63 -0.51
C ALA A 138 -38.13 20.44 0.28
N GLU A 139 -39.33 19.90 0.46
CA GLU A 139 -40.40 20.51 1.27
C GLU A 139 -40.28 20.21 2.78
N GLY A 140 -39.45 19.24 3.16
CA GLY A 140 -39.28 18.80 4.55
C GLY A 140 -38.22 19.58 5.35
N ASN A 141 -37.77 19.00 6.46
CA ASN A 141 -36.59 19.51 7.17
C ASN A 141 -35.34 19.17 6.35
N ILE A 142 -34.88 20.13 5.55
CA ILE A 142 -33.71 20.03 4.67
C ILE A 142 -32.46 19.74 5.52
N THR A 143 -32.14 18.46 5.63
CA THR A 143 -31.03 17.92 6.41
C THR A 143 -30.38 16.79 5.64
N ARG A 144 -29.15 16.45 6.01
CA ARG A 144 -28.44 15.31 5.47
C ARG A 144 -29.25 14.04 5.72
N GLN A 145 -29.66 13.36 4.65
CA GLN A 145 -30.45 12.12 4.72
C GLN A 145 -29.74 10.98 4.01
N ARG A 146 -29.86 9.78 4.60
CA ARG A 146 -29.39 8.53 4.00
C ARG A 146 -30.58 7.63 3.73
N GLU A 147 -30.59 7.00 2.57
CA GLU A 147 -31.67 6.11 2.15
C GLU A 147 -31.12 4.97 1.31
N GLU A 148 -31.62 3.76 1.55
CA GLU A 148 -31.30 2.60 0.71
C GLU A 148 -32.14 2.68 -0.56
N ILE A 149 -31.47 2.58 -1.70
CA ILE A 149 -32.09 2.63 -3.02
C ILE A 149 -31.64 1.44 -3.84
N VAL A 150 -32.49 1.01 -4.78
CA VAL A 150 -32.17 -0.08 -5.71
C VAL A 150 -32.02 0.51 -7.10
N ILE A 151 -30.83 0.40 -7.66
CA ILE A 151 -30.53 0.84 -9.03
C ILE A 151 -30.19 -0.41 -9.83
N ARG A 152 -30.95 -0.68 -10.90
CA ARG A 152 -30.73 -1.83 -11.80
C ARG A 152 -30.67 -3.20 -11.08
N GLY A 153 -31.39 -3.34 -9.98
CA GLY A 153 -31.47 -4.59 -9.20
C GLY A 153 -30.30 -4.80 -8.22
N LEU A 154 -29.43 -3.81 -8.06
CA LEU A 154 -28.37 -3.78 -7.04
C LEU A 154 -28.72 -2.78 -5.95
N ASP A 155 -28.33 -3.10 -4.72
CA ASP A 155 -28.58 -2.30 -3.53
C ASP A 155 -27.49 -1.22 -3.37
N TYR A 156 -27.93 0.02 -3.15
CA TYR A 156 -27.06 1.18 -2.93
C TYR A 156 -27.54 1.98 -1.71
N MET A 157 -26.59 2.62 -1.03
CA MET A 157 -26.81 3.63 -0.01
C MET A 157 -26.67 5.00 -0.68
N MET A 158 -27.77 5.72 -0.79
CA MET A 158 -27.79 7.10 -1.25
C MET A 158 -27.68 8.03 -0.05
N GLU A 159 -26.86 9.07 -0.19
CA GLU A 159 -26.76 10.16 0.75
C GLU A 159 -27.00 11.49 0.04
N ILE A 160 -27.97 12.26 0.55
CA ILE A 160 -28.32 13.58 0.01
C ILE A 160 -28.03 14.66 1.04
N MET A 161 -27.37 15.73 0.63
CA MET A 161 -26.93 16.81 1.52
C MET A 161 -27.22 18.19 0.93
N PRO A 162 -27.78 19.12 1.72
CA PRO A 162 -28.02 20.49 1.27
C PRO A 162 -26.73 21.31 1.23
N VAL A 163 -26.62 22.18 0.23
CA VAL A 163 -25.54 23.16 0.07
C VAL A 163 -26.09 24.54 0.34
N TYR A 164 -25.55 25.21 1.36
CA TYR A 164 -25.93 26.58 1.71
C TYR A 164 -24.86 27.57 1.26
N ILE A 165 -25.30 28.70 0.71
CA ILE A 165 -24.45 29.86 0.44
C ILE A 165 -24.76 30.92 1.51
N THR A 166 -23.73 31.40 2.19
CA THR A 166 -23.84 32.53 3.12
C THR A 166 -23.77 33.84 2.37
N ASN A 167 -24.82 34.65 2.47
CA ASN A 167 -24.83 35.99 1.89
C ASN A 167 -24.05 36.99 2.76
N GLU A 168 -23.78 38.20 2.27
CA GLU A 168 -23.05 39.26 2.99
C GLU A 168 -23.70 39.62 4.35
N ALA A 169 -25.01 39.40 4.48
CA ALA A 169 -25.78 39.56 5.72
C ALA A 169 -25.62 38.40 6.74
N LYS A 170 -24.74 37.41 6.48
CA LYS A 170 -24.55 36.17 7.26
C LYS A 170 -25.78 35.25 7.34
N GLU A 171 -26.73 35.42 6.43
CA GLU A 171 -27.86 34.50 6.29
C GLU A 171 -27.48 33.35 5.35
N SER A 172 -27.73 32.11 5.77
CA SER A 172 -27.51 30.90 4.97
C SER A 172 -28.73 30.62 4.11
N VAL A 173 -28.58 30.74 2.79
CA VAL A 173 -29.63 30.41 1.81
C VAL A 173 -29.30 29.07 1.16
N LEU A 174 -30.27 28.18 1.05
CA LEU A 174 -30.10 26.92 0.33
C LEU A 174 -29.87 27.22 -1.15
N ALA A 175 -28.74 26.80 -1.69
CA ALA A 175 -28.34 27.07 -3.06
C ALA A 175 -28.53 25.85 -3.98
N SER A 176 -28.15 24.67 -3.49
CA SER A 176 -28.24 23.42 -4.26
C SER A 176 -28.20 22.22 -3.32
N THR A 177 -28.22 21.03 -3.90
CA THR A 177 -28.12 19.78 -3.18
C THR A 177 -27.08 18.88 -3.84
N VAL A 178 -26.30 18.16 -3.04
CA VAL A 178 -25.36 17.15 -3.53
C VAL A 178 -25.87 15.78 -3.11
N MET A 179 -25.82 14.83 -4.05
CA MET A 179 -26.18 13.44 -3.85
C MET A 179 -24.95 12.57 -4.13
N ILE A 180 -24.66 11.66 -3.20
CA ILE A 180 -23.60 10.67 -3.30
C ILE A 180 -24.24 9.28 -3.21
N ILE A 181 -23.88 8.37 -4.10
CA ILE A 181 -24.44 7.01 -4.12
C ILE A 181 -23.31 6.02 -3.93
N ARG A 182 -23.45 5.11 -2.96
CA ARG A 182 -22.45 4.08 -2.63
C ARG A 182 -23.05 2.70 -2.74
N SER A 183 -22.37 1.74 -3.32
CA SER A 183 -22.86 0.35 -3.36
C SER A 183 -22.90 -0.25 -1.96
N THR A 184 -23.95 -1.00 -1.61
CA THR A 184 -24.00 -1.73 -0.33
C THR A 184 -23.42 -3.15 -0.45
N GLN A 185 -23.31 -3.68 -1.67
CA GLN A 185 -22.77 -5.01 -1.96
C GLN A 185 -21.29 -4.99 -2.37
N GLU A 186 -20.72 -3.82 -2.66
CA GLU A 186 -19.28 -3.64 -2.67
C GLU A 186 -18.78 -3.59 -1.22
N LYS A 187 -18.38 -4.76 -0.69
CA LYS A 187 -17.15 -4.74 0.10
C LYS A 187 -16.11 -4.07 -0.79
N PRO A 188 -15.46 -2.98 -0.38
CA PRO A 188 -14.55 -2.25 -1.24
C PRO A 188 -13.45 -3.22 -1.63
N LEU A 189 -13.44 -3.64 -2.90
CA LEU A 189 -12.39 -4.51 -3.41
C LEU A 189 -11.08 -3.73 -3.59
N PHE A 190 -11.12 -2.39 -3.58
CA PHE A 190 -9.96 -1.53 -3.35
C PHE A 190 -10.41 -0.25 -2.63
N ASP A 191 -10.02 -0.12 -1.37
CA ASP A 191 -10.16 1.09 -0.55
C ASP A 191 -9.02 2.06 -0.93
N ASP A 192 -9.26 2.96 -1.89
CA ASP A 192 -8.33 4.06 -2.24
C ASP A 192 -8.53 5.29 -1.36
N SER A 193 -9.40 5.20 -0.35
CA SER A 193 -9.31 6.02 0.85
C SER A 193 -8.61 5.24 1.94
N LEU A 194 -7.35 4.81 1.72
CA LEU A 194 -6.50 4.19 2.73
C LEU A 194 -6.77 4.84 4.11
N PRO A 195 -7.50 4.17 5.02
CA PRO A 195 -7.33 4.48 6.41
C PRO A 195 -5.85 4.18 6.64
N LEU A 196 -5.13 5.07 7.30
CA LEU A 196 -3.77 4.79 7.77
C LEU A 196 -3.69 3.49 8.63
N HIS A 197 -4.84 2.86 8.90
CA HIS A 197 -5.01 1.55 9.52
C HIS A 197 -5.75 0.58 8.58
N ASN A 198 -5.01 -0.06 7.67
CA ASN A 198 -5.47 -1.27 7.00
C ASN A 198 -5.72 -2.36 8.07
N ASN A 199 -6.98 -2.56 8.45
CA ASN A 199 -7.41 -3.62 9.37
C ASN A 199 -7.42 -4.96 8.63
N LEU A 200 -6.23 -5.43 8.25
CA LEU A 200 -6.00 -6.80 7.78
C LEU A 200 -6.34 -7.76 8.92
N GLY A 201 -7.59 -8.20 8.98
CA GLY A 201 -8.04 -9.23 9.93
C GLY A 201 -7.50 -10.61 9.55
N PHE A 202 -7.72 -11.58 10.44
CA PHE A 202 -7.40 -13.00 10.18
C PHE A 202 -8.18 -13.60 9.00
N GLU A 203 -9.15 -12.88 8.44
CA GLU A 203 -9.97 -13.31 7.30
C GLU A 203 -9.19 -13.33 5.98
N HIS A 204 -8.11 -12.56 5.88
CA HIS A 204 -7.27 -12.50 4.68
C HIS A 204 -6.21 -13.60 4.61
N PHE A 205 -6.10 -14.43 5.65
CA PHE A 205 -5.15 -15.54 5.66
C PHE A 205 -5.72 -16.74 4.92
N VAL A 206 -5.15 -17.02 3.76
CA VAL A 206 -5.50 -18.18 2.93
C VAL A 206 -4.53 -19.32 3.22
N GLY A 207 -5.06 -20.44 3.72
CA GLY A 207 -4.28 -21.65 3.92
C GLY A 207 -5.12 -22.89 4.20
N ALA A 208 -4.81 -23.97 3.50
CA ALA A 208 -5.45 -25.27 3.64
C ALA A 208 -4.70 -26.17 4.65
N SER A 209 -3.39 -25.95 4.82
CA SER A 209 -2.49 -26.74 5.65
C SER A 209 -2.89 -26.71 7.13
N ASN A 210 -2.83 -27.89 7.77
CA ASN A 210 -3.09 -28.04 9.21
C ASN A 210 -2.12 -27.20 10.06
N ARG A 211 -0.86 -27.07 9.62
CA ARG A 211 0.14 -26.23 10.30
C ARG A 211 -0.26 -24.76 10.26
N HIS A 212 -0.73 -24.28 9.11
CA HIS A 212 -1.18 -22.91 8.96
C HIS A 212 -2.42 -22.64 9.82
N LYS A 213 -3.41 -23.55 9.79
CA LYS A 213 -4.61 -23.44 10.64
C LYS A 213 -4.28 -23.42 12.14
N ALA A 214 -3.33 -24.25 12.58
CA ALA A 214 -2.86 -24.26 13.97
C ALA A 214 -2.18 -22.93 14.34
N LEU A 215 -1.31 -22.40 13.48
CA LEU A 215 -0.67 -21.08 13.65
C LEU A 215 -1.71 -19.97 13.80
N ILE A 216 -2.71 -19.91 12.90
CA ILE A 216 -3.76 -18.89 12.95
C ILE A 216 -4.61 -19.02 14.22
N SER A 217 -4.94 -20.25 14.65
CA SER A 217 -5.65 -20.49 15.90
C SER A 217 -4.86 -20.01 17.12
N GLN A 218 -3.55 -20.28 17.14
CA GLN A 218 -2.65 -19.80 18.19
C GLN A 218 -2.54 -18.27 18.17
N ALA A 219 -2.32 -17.67 17.00
CA ALA A 219 -2.25 -16.22 16.84
C ALA A 219 -3.52 -15.51 17.33
N LYS A 220 -4.71 -16.07 17.03
CA LYS A 220 -5.99 -15.57 17.53
C LYS A 220 -6.15 -15.60 19.05
N LYS A 221 -5.46 -16.52 19.74
CA LYS A 221 -5.44 -16.58 21.21
C LYS A 221 -4.46 -15.56 21.77
N LEU A 222 -3.25 -15.50 21.22
CA LEU A 222 -2.19 -14.60 21.65
C LEU A 222 -2.52 -13.13 21.36
N SER A 223 -3.33 -12.84 20.34
CA SER A 223 -3.76 -11.49 20.01
C SER A 223 -4.55 -10.80 21.13
N MET A 224 -5.23 -11.56 22.00
CA MET A 224 -6.02 -11.04 23.13
C MET A 224 -5.16 -10.69 24.35
N LEU A 225 -3.89 -11.09 24.37
CA LEU A 225 -2.95 -10.81 25.46
C LEU A 225 -2.18 -9.52 25.16
N ASP A 226 -1.96 -8.68 26.18
CA ASP A 226 -1.20 -7.44 26.02
C ASP A 226 0.33 -7.62 26.13
N GLN A 227 0.79 -8.84 26.39
CA GLN A 227 2.22 -9.14 26.49
C GLN A 227 2.93 -9.01 25.13
N PRO A 228 4.26 -8.75 25.11
CA PRO A 228 5.05 -8.73 23.90
C PRO A 228 4.92 -10.01 23.08
N LEU A 229 4.79 -9.86 21.76
CA LEU A 229 4.64 -10.97 20.82
C LEU A 229 5.82 -11.01 19.84
N LEU A 230 6.56 -12.11 19.84
CA LEU A 230 7.66 -12.37 18.91
C LEU A 230 7.19 -13.26 17.75
N ILE A 231 7.32 -12.77 16.52
CA ILE A 231 6.98 -13.48 15.29
C ILE A 231 8.28 -13.88 14.58
N GLN A 232 8.56 -15.18 14.57
CA GLN A 232 9.73 -15.74 13.92
C GLN A 232 9.36 -16.35 12.58
N GLY A 233 10.17 -16.11 11.56
CA GLY A 233 9.99 -16.74 10.26
C GLY A 233 10.85 -16.11 9.18
N GLU A 234 11.04 -16.86 8.09
CA GLU A 234 11.84 -16.41 6.95
C GLU A 234 11.28 -15.12 6.31
N THR A 235 12.12 -14.45 5.53
CA THR A 235 11.70 -13.28 4.74
C THR A 235 10.62 -13.69 3.73
N GLY A 236 9.61 -12.83 3.56
CA GLY A 236 8.49 -13.08 2.64
C GLY A 236 7.41 -14.06 3.14
N THR A 237 7.42 -14.46 4.42
CA THR A 237 6.41 -15.34 5.02
C THR A 237 5.14 -14.63 5.52
N GLY A 238 5.07 -13.30 5.45
CA GLY A 238 3.89 -12.50 5.83
C GLY A 238 3.84 -12.08 7.31
N LYS A 239 5.00 -11.87 7.95
CA LYS A 239 5.11 -11.49 9.37
C LYS A 239 4.35 -10.22 9.73
N GLU A 240 4.48 -9.16 8.92
CA GLU A 240 3.75 -7.90 9.13
C GLU A 240 2.24 -8.09 9.05
N MET A 241 1.76 -8.84 8.05
CA MET A 241 0.33 -9.14 7.91
C MET A 241 -0.21 -9.88 9.14
N LEU A 242 0.58 -10.79 9.72
CA LEU A 242 0.20 -11.51 10.93
C LEU A 242 0.16 -10.59 12.15
N ALA A 243 1.12 -9.66 12.26
CA ALA A 243 1.14 -8.64 13.30
C ALA A 243 -0.10 -7.72 13.22
N ARG A 244 -0.45 -7.25 12.01
CA ARG A 244 -1.66 -6.45 11.77
C ARG A 244 -2.94 -7.19 12.15
N ALA A 245 -3.04 -8.48 11.80
CA ALA A 245 -4.17 -9.32 12.21
C ALA A 245 -4.23 -9.54 13.72
N CYS A 246 -3.09 -9.66 14.40
CA CYS A 246 -3.05 -9.72 15.86
C CYS A 246 -3.52 -8.40 16.49
N HIS A 247 -3.10 -7.27 15.94
CA HIS A 247 -3.54 -5.96 16.42
C HIS A 247 -5.06 -5.75 16.22
N SER A 248 -5.58 -6.02 15.02
CA SER A 248 -7.01 -5.81 14.69
C SER A 248 -7.96 -6.68 15.51
N ARG A 249 -7.48 -7.80 16.07
CA ARG A 249 -8.24 -8.66 16.99
C ARG A 249 -8.07 -8.27 18.47
N SER A 250 -7.08 -7.45 18.81
CA SER A 250 -6.76 -7.12 20.20
C SER A 250 -7.72 -6.09 20.79
N HIS A 251 -7.65 -5.87 22.12
CA HIS A 251 -8.36 -4.79 22.79
C HIS A 251 -7.94 -3.39 22.30
N ARG A 252 -6.79 -3.29 21.61
CA ARG A 252 -6.22 -2.05 21.08
C ARG A 252 -6.51 -1.84 19.59
N ALA A 253 -7.42 -2.60 18.99
CA ALA A 253 -7.73 -2.55 17.55
C ALA A 253 -8.22 -1.18 17.03
N ALA A 254 -8.77 -0.34 17.92
CA ALA A 254 -9.19 1.02 17.58
C ALA A 254 -8.07 2.07 17.73
N ASN A 255 -6.93 1.67 18.28
CA ASN A 255 -5.79 2.55 18.56
C ASN A 255 -4.71 2.40 17.46
N PRO A 256 -3.72 3.31 17.39
CA PRO A 256 -2.72 3.28 16.33
C PRO A 256 -1.91 1.98 16.28
N PHE A 257 -1.64 1.50 15.06
CA PHE A 257 -0.66 0.47 14.76
C PHE A 257 0.47 1.10 13.93
N LEU A 258 1.63 1.29 14.55
CA LEU A 258 2.80 1.89 13.89
C LEU A 258 3.85 0.82 13.59
N VAL A 259 4.49 0.93 12.43
CA VAL A 259 5.48 -0.03 11.93
C VAL A 259 6.82 0.67 11.79
N LEU A 260 7.88 0.01 12.26
CA LEU A 260 9.26 0.41 11.98
C LEU A 260 10.08 -0.82 11.57
N SER A 261 10.86 -0.69 10.51
CA SER A 261 11.88 -1.68 10.15
C SER A 261 13.23 -1.29 10.72
N CYS A 262 13.83 -2.16 11.53
CA CYS A 262 15.11 -1.91 12.18
C CYS A 262 16.30 -2.04 11.20
N ALA A 263 16.12 -2.70 10.06
CA ALA A 263 17.18 -2.96 9.10
C ALA A 263 17.35 -1.86 8.03
N SER A 264 16.37 -0.95 7.89
CA SER A 264 16.32 -0.01 6.76
C SER A 264 17.01 1.34 6.99
N MET A 265 17.49 1.62 8.21
CA MET A 265 17.94 2.96 8.60
C MET A 265 19.23 2.93 9.42
N PRO A 266 20.08 3.98 9.34
CA PRO A 266 21.19 4.16 10.27
C PRO A 266 20.72 4.29 11.72
N ASP A 267 21.55 3.87 12.67
CA ASP A 267 21.24 3.88 14.10
C ASP A 267 20.73 5.23 14.63
N ASP A 268 21.37 6.33 14.25
CA ASP A 268 20.99 7.67 14.71
C ASP A 268 19.57 8.05 14.25
N VAL A 269 19.22 7.66 13.02
CA VAL A 269 17.88 7.88 12.45
C VAL A 269 16.86 6.96 13.08
N ALA A 270 17.21 5.68 13.28
CA ALA A 270 16.34 4.74 13.98
C ALA A 270 16.05 5.19 15.41
N GLU A 271 17.03 5.79 16.10
CA GLU A 271 16.88 6.34 17.44
C GLU A 271 15.89 7.51 17.48
N THR A 272 16.01 8.46 16.55
CA THR A 272 15.12 9.63 16.47
C THR A 272 13.71 9.24 16.04
N GLU A 273 13.55 8.26 15.15
CA GLU A 273 12.24 7.74 14.73
C GLU A 273 11.56 6.96 15.88
N LEU A 274 12.29 6.13 16.63
CA LEU A 274 11.73 5.36 17.76
C LEU A 274 11.35 6.26 18.94
N PHE A 275 12.28 7.11 19.38
CA PHE A 275 12.20 7.83 20.65
C PHE A 275 12.00 9.34 20.51
N GLY A 276 12.10 9.91 19.31
CA GLY A 276 11.98 11.34 19.10
C GLY A 276 13.23 12.12 19.52
N HIS A 277 13.21 13.44 19.28
CA HIS A 277 14.28 14.36 19.67
C HIS A 277 13.73 15.67 20.23
N ALA A 278 14.47 16.26 21.16
CA ALA A 278 14.12 17.54 21.75
C ALA A 278 14.28 18.72 20.77
N PRO A 279 13.53 19.82 20.93
CA PRO A 279 13.77 21.06 20.18
C PRO A 279 15.23 21.53 20.35
N GLY A 280 15.87 21.95 19.26
CA GLY A 280 17.29 22.34 19.26
C GLY A 280 18.28 21.18 19.10
N SER A 281 17.81 19.93 19.08
CA SER A 281 18.63 18.77 18.71
C SER A 281 18.80 18.70 17.20
N PHE A 282 19.98 18.28 16.72
CA PHE A 282 20.30 18.13 15.28
C PHE A 282 20.04 19.38 14.41
N ASN A 283 20.15 20.59 14.99
CA ASN A 283 19.87 21.87 14.32
C ASN A 283 18.41 22.09 13.88
N HIS A 284 17.45 21.33 14.43
CA HIS A 284 16.03 21.55 14.21
C HIS A 284 15.44 22.47 15.29
N GLU A 285 14.79 23.56 14.90
CA GLU A 285 14.15 24.49 15.84
C GLU A 285 12.94 23.88 16.57
N GLN A 286 12.32 22.85 15.98
CA GLN A 286 11.18 22.12 16.53
C GLN A 286 11.58 20.69 16.90
N GLY A 287 11.07 20.18 18.01
CA GLY A 287 11.27 18.78 18.41
C GLY A 287 10.34 17.83 17.64
N HIS A 288 10.70 16.54 17.63
CA HIS A 288 9.95 15.48 16.97
C HIS A 288 9.54 14.39 17.96
N LYS A 289 8.28 13.93 17.87
CA LYS A 289 7.76 12.84 18.68
C LYS A 289 8.07 11.50 18.02
N GLY A 290 8.71 10.58 18.74
CA GLY A 290 9.00 9.24 18.22
C GLY A 290 7.76 8.34 18.14
N ILE A 291 7.89 7.23 17.42
CA ILE A 291 6.86 6.22 17.18
C ILE A 291 6.26 5.70 18.50
N PHE A 292 7.06 5.51 19.56
CA PHE A 292 6.52 5.05 20.83
C PHE A 292 5.59 6.07 21.51
N GLU A 293 5.86 7.36 21.35
CA GLU A 293 4.97 8.42 21.85
C GLU A 293 3.70 8.51 20.99
N GLN A 294 3.85 8.41 19.67
CA GLN A 294 2.71 8.46 18.74
C GLN A 294 1.79 7.25 18.88
N ALA A 295 2.34 6.07 19.21
CA ALA A 295 1.58 4.84 19.40
C ALA A 295 1.05 4.64 20.83
N ASN A 296 1.06 5.66 21.68
CA ASN A 296 0.57 5.54 23.05
C ASN A 296 -0.88 5.03 23.10
N GLY A 297 -1.15 3.99 23.90
CA GLY A 297 -2.41 3.24 23.93
C GLY A 297 -2.59 2.22 22.81
N GLY A 298 -1.73 2.24 21.79
CA GLY A 298 -1.76 1.41 20.59
C GLY A 298 -0.75 0.26 20.60
N THR A 299 -0.25 -0.08 19.42
CA THR A 299 0.70 -1.17 19.17
C THR A 299 1.82 -0.71 18.25
N VAL A 300 3.07 -1.08 18.58
CA VAL A 300 4.23 -0.87 17.71
C VAL A 300 4.72 -2.22 17.20
N PHE A 301 4.91 -2.29 15.89
CA PHE A 301 5.50 -3.43 15.20
C PHE A 301 6.95 -3.12 14.82
N LEU A 302 7.88 -3.90 15.36
CA LEU A 302 9.31 -3.79 15.09
C LEU A 302 9.73 -4.92 14.15
N ASP A 303 9.94 -4.61 12.87
CA ASP A 303 10.43 -5.59 11.90
C ASP A 303 11.95 -5.73 11.98
N GLU A 304 12.40 -6.97 11.80
CA GLU A 304 13.81 -7.40 11.86
C GLU A 304 14.55 -6.95 13.13
N ILE A 305 13.95 -7.16 14.30
CA ILE A 305 14.50 -6.74 15.61
C ILE A 305 15.92 -7.30 15.89
N GLY A 306 16.29 -8.42 15.27
CA GLY A 306 17.61 -9.01 15.41
C GLY A 306 18.75 -8.19 14.77
N GLU A 307 18.43 -7.23 13.90
CA GLU A 307 19.40 -6.32 13.26
C GLU A 307 19.61 -5.02 14.08
N MET A 308 18.90 -4.87 15.21
CA MET A 308 18.99 -3.68 16.06
C MET A 308 20.34 -3.58 16.78
N SER A 309 20.94 -2.39 16.81
CA SER A 309 22.22 -2.19 17.47
C SER A 309 22.15 -2.28 19.01
N PRO A 310 23.27 -2.60 19.69
CA PRO A 310 23.30 -2.74 21.15
C PRO A 310 22.81 -1.50 21.92
N HIS A 311 23.02 -0.30 21.36
CA HIS A 311 22.59 0.96 21.97
C HIS A 311 21.05 1.08 21.98
N LEU A 312 20.41 0.80 20.86
CA LEU A 312 18.95 0.81 20.74
C LEU A 312 18.31 -0.30 21.59
N GLN A 313 18.95 -1.47 21.68
CA GLN A 313 18.50 -2.57 22.54
C GLN A 313 18.38 -2.14 24.02
N ILE A 314 19.31 -1.33 24.54
CA ILE A 314 19.27 -0.82 25.92
C ILE A 314 18.05 0.09 26.15
N LYS A 315 17.77 0.98 25.19
CA LYS A 315 16.61 1.89 25.29
C LYS A 315 15.29 1.15 25.17
N LEU A 316 15.20 0.21 24.22
CA LEU A 316 14.03 -0.64 24.07
C LEU A 316 13.77 -1.50 25.31
N LEU A 317 14.84 -2.01 25.93
CA LEU A 317 14.73 -2.76 27.17
C LEU A 317 14.03 -1.92 28.24
N ARG A 318 14.49 -0.67 28.49
CA ARG A 318 13.89 0.25 29.48
C ARG A 318 12.40 0.51 29.20
N LEU A 319 12.06 0.74 27.94
CA LEU A 319 10.66 0.90 27.52
C LEU A 319 9.82 -0.33 27.90
N LEU A 320 10.31 -1.54 27.60
CA LEU A 320 9.61 -2.79 27.92
C LEU A 320 9.55 -3.10 29.43
N GLN A 321 10.39 -2.48 30.27
CA GLN A 321 10.34 -2.69 31.73
C GLN A 321 9.36 -1.75 32.42
N ASP A 322 9.51 -0.45 32.17
CA ASP A 322 8.86 0.60 32.96
C ASP A 322 7.86 1.41 32.14
N GLY A 323 7.74 1.15 30.84
CA GLY A 323 6.96 1.97 29.91
C GLY A 323 7.54 3.37 29.78
N ARG A 324 8.85 3.56 30.01
CA ARG A 324 9.49 4.88 30.04
C ARG A 324 10.70 4.96 29.13
N PHE A 325 10.89 6.12 28.53
CA PHE A 325 12.08 6.45 27.75
C PHE A 325 12.35 7.96 27.77
N ARG A 326 13.47 8.39 27.20
CA ARG A 326 13.84 9.80 27.02
C ARG A 326 14.05 10.08 25.54
N ARG A 327 13.63 11.26 25.07
CA ARG A 327 13.96 11.71 23.71
C ARG A 327 15.45 11.97 23.59
N VAL A 328 15.97 11.96 22.37
CA VAL A 328 17.36 12.35 22.12
C VAL A 328 17.55 13.81 22.50
N GLY A 329 18.51 14.09 23.37
CA GLY A 329 18.80 15.44 23.87
C GLY A 329 17.89 15.95 25.01
N GLU A 330 16.96 15.13 25.50
CA GLU A 330 16.04 15.49 26.60
C GLU A 330 16.38 14.70 27.88
N GLU A 331 16.33 15.35 29.04
CA GLU A 331 16.51 14.67 30.33
C GLU A 331 15.19 14.13 30.91
N ASP A 332 14.05 14.69 30.48
CA ASP A 332 12.73 14.33 30.95
C ASP A 332 12.30 12.95 30.45
N GLU A 333 11.73 12.16 31.35
CA GLU A 333 11.20 10.83 31.05
C GLU A 333 9.75 10.91 30.58
N ILE A 334 9.48 10.25 29.47
CA ILE A 334 8.14 10.11 28.89
C ILE A 334 7.62 8.72 29.23
N HIS A 335 6.40 8.66 29.75
CA HIS A 335 5.70 7.39 29.99
C HIS A 335 4.70 7.11 28.87
N VAL A 336 4.73 5.88 28.35
CA VAL A 336 3.82 5.40 27.30
C VAL A 336 3.35 3.98 27.61
N ASP A 337 2.10 3.70 27.25
CA ASP A 337 1.51 2.36 27.30
C ASP A 337 1.38 1.80 25.88
N VAL A 338 2.37 1.01 25.46
CA VAL A 338 2.44 0.49 24.09
C VAL A 338 2.62 -1.02 24.12
N ARG A 339 1.78 -1.74 23.36
CA ARG A 339 2.01 -3.16 23.08
C ARG A 339 3.08 -3.30 21.99
N VAL A 340 4.08 -4.14 22.23
CA VAL A 340 5.15 -4.40 21.24
C VAL A 340 4.92 -5.75 20.57
N ILE A 341 4.92 -5.75 19.23
CA ILE A 341 5.01 -6.95 18.41
C ILE A 341 6.34 -6.86 17.65
N ALA A 342 7.19 -7.86 17.75
CA ALA A 342 8.49 -7.87 17.07
C ALA A 342 8.56 -9.02 16.08
N SER A 343 9.26 -8.83 14.96
CA SER A 343 9.58 -9.91 14.03
C SER A 343 11.06 -10.06 13.79
N THR A 344 11.46 -11.28 13.44
CA THR A 344 12.84 -11.62 13.13
C THR A 344 12.89 -12.76 12.11
N ARG A 345 13.91 -12.72 11.25
CA ARG A 345 14.32 -13.85 10.41
C ARG A 345 15.34 -14.77 11.08
N HIS A 346 16.05 -14.24 12.08
CA HIS A 346 17.08 -14.95 12.83
C HIS A 346 16.53 -15.58 14.11
N HIS A 347 17.16 -16.64 14.57
CA HIS A 347 16.93 -17.18 15.90
C HIS A 347 17.59 -16.28 16.94
N LEU A 348 16.78 -15.53 17.70
CA LEU A 348 17.31 -14.57 18.70
C LEU A 348 18.10 -15.25 19.82
N ALA A 349 17.83 -16.54 20.11
CA ALA A 349 18.59 -17.31 21.08
C ALA A 349 20.07 -17.42 20.65
N ASP A 350 20.32 -17.76 19.38
CA ASP A 350 21.67 -17.88 18.83
C ASP A 350 22.40 -16.52 18.84
N LEU A 351 21.68 -15.43 18.54
CA LEU A 351 22.23 -14.07 18.60
C LEU A 351 22.53 -13.62 20.04
N ALA A 352 21.77 -14.13 21.01
CA ALA A 352 22.03 -13.89 22.42
C ALA A 352 23.28 -14.64 22.88
N GLU A 353 23.44 -15.91 22.50
CA GLU A 353 24.64 -16.70 22.78
C GLU A 353 25.90 -16.11 22.13
N SER A 354 25.77 -15.52 20.94
CA SER A 354 26.90 -14.86 20.26
C SER A 354 27.24 -13.46 20.80
N GLY A 355 26.45 -12.93 21.74
CA GLY A 355 26.62 -11.59 22.32
C GLY A 355 26.19 -10.43 21.42
N THR A 356 25.58 -10.71 20.26
CA THR A 356 25.09 -9.68 19.32
C THR A 356 23.75 -9.10 19.78
N PHE A 357 22.95 -9.90 20.47
CA PHE A 357 21.68 -9.52 21.06
C PHE A 357 21.74 -9.69 22.58
N ARG A 358 21.14 -8.78 23.35
CA ARG A 358 21.16 -8.91 24.81
C ARG A 358 20.20 -9.99 25.30
N GLU A 359 20.69 -10.84 26.20
CA GLU A 359 19.89 -11.89 26.83
C GLU A 359 18.66 -11.33 27.58
N ASP A 360 18.83 -10.22 28.32
CA ASP A 360 17.75 -9.59 29.09
C ASP A 360 16.59 -9.09 28.20
N LEU A 361 16.90 -8.51 27.05
CA LEU A 361 15.92 -8.09 26.06
C LEU A 361 15.25 -9.30 25.40
N PHE A 362 16.02 -10.35 25.08
CA PHE A 362 15.49 -11.58 24.50
C PHE A 362 14.42 -12.21 25.41
N TYR A 363 14.70 -12.37 26.71
CA TYR A 363 13.73 -12.95 27.64
C TYR A 363 12.46 -12.10 27.80
N ARG A 364 12.54 -10.77 27.64
CA ARG A 364 11.35 -9.89 27.67
C ARG A 364 10.53 -9.91 26.39
N LEU A 365 11.17 -10.13 25.24
CA LEU A 365 10.46 -10.25 23.96
C LEU A 365 9.89 -11.66 23.75
N ASN A 366 10.58 -12.69 24.20
CA ASN A 366 10.22 -14.10 24.02
C ASN A 366 9.19 -14.59 25.06
N VAL A 367 8.20 -13.75 25.39
CA VAL A 367 7.10 -14.10 26.30
C VAL A 367 6.02 -14.87 25.54
N LEU A 368 5.59 -14.32 24.41
CA LEU A 368 4.67 -14.98 23.48
C LEU A 368 5.37 -15.15 22.14
N THR A 369 5.41 -16.36 21.60
CA THR A 369 6.15 -16.64 20.36
C THR A 369 5.28 -17.36 19.34
N LEU A 370 5.33 -16.88 18.09
CA LEU A 370 4.70 -17.48 16.92
C LEU A 370 5.77 -17.75 15.87
N GLN A 371 5.82 -18.98 15.38
CA GLN A 371 6.73 -19.38 14.31
C GLN A 371 5.95 -19.60 13.02
N ILE A 372 6.20 -18.77 12.01
CA ILE A 372 5.58 -18.92 10.70
C ILE A 372 6.39 -19.92 9.88
N PRO A 373 5.77 -21.05 9.45
CA PRO A 373 6.47 -22.00 8.61
C PRO A 373 6.72 -21.42 7.21
N PRO A 374 7.88 -21.72 6.60
CA PRO A 374 8.16 -21.34 5.22
C PRO A 374 7.21 -22.05 4.26
N LEU A 375 7.05 -21.51 3.06
CA LEU A 375 6.06 -21.98 2.07
C LEU A 375 6.30 -23.45 1.68
N ARG A 376 7.56 -23.88 1.60
CA ARG A 376 7.94 -25.29 1.36
C ARG A 376 7.41 -26.29 2.40
N GLU A 377 7.15 -25.85 3.63
CA GLU A 377 6.58 -26.69 4.70
C GLU A 377 5.04 -26.67 4.73
N ARG A 378 4.42 -25.88 3.85
CA ARG A 378 2.97 -25.72 3.68
C ARG A 378 2.61 -25.73 2.20
N SER A 379 3.11 -26.72 1.47
CA SER A 379 2.86 -26.87 0.02
C SER A 379 1.38 -26.87 -0.36
N ASN A 380 0.50 -27.41 0.48
CA ASN A 380 -0.96 -27.38 0.26
C ASN A 380 -1.55 -25.95 0.22
N ASP A 381 -0.82 -24.94 0.68
CA ASP A 381 -1.24 -23.53 0.62
C ASP A 381 -0.87 -22.87 -0.72
N ILE A 382 -0.02 -23.50 -1.55
CA ILE A 382 0.46 -22.92 -2.81
C ILE A 382 -0.68 -22.74 -3.81
N THR A 383 -1.55 -23.75 -4.00
CA THR A 383 -2.66 -23.66 -4.97
C THR A 383 -3.66 -22.56 -4.60
N PRO A 384 -4.17 -22.47 -3.35
CA PRO A 384 -5.05 -21.37 -2.95
C PRO A 384 -4.38 -19.98 -3.05
N LEU A 385 -3.09 -19.88 -2.74
CA LEU A 385 -2.34 -18.62 -2.86
C LEU A 385 -2.16 -18.21 -4.32
N LEU A 386 -1.88 -19.16 -5.21
CA LEU A 386 -1.79 -18.93 -6.65
C LEU A 386 -3.10 -18.37 -7.19
N GLU A 387 -4.23 -19.00 -6.86
CA GLU A 387 -5.56 -18.52 -7.28
C GLU A 387 -5.87 -17.12 -6.76
N LEU A 388 -5.52 -16.82 -5.50
CA LEU A 388 -5.68 -15.51 -4.90
C LEU A 388 -4.88 -14.44 -5.66
N PHE A 389 -3.59 -14.69 -5.91
CA PHE A 389 -2.74 -13.73 -6.61
C PHE A 389 -3.15 -13.54 -8.07
N ILE A 390 -3.58 -14.61 -8.75
CA ILE A 390 -4.14 -14.52 -10.10
C ILE A 390 -5.39 -13.63 -10.08
N ALA A 391 -6.34 -13.89 -9.19
CA ALA A 391 -7.57 -13.09 -9.10
C ALA A 391 -7.27 -11.60 -8.81
N LYS A 392 -6.34 -11.34 -7.89
CA LYS A 392 -5.87 -9.98 -7.56
C LYS A 392 -5.33 -9.25 -8.78
N TYR A 393 -4.39 -9.84 -9.50
CA TYR A 393 -3.71 -9.17 -10.61
C TYR A 393 -4.50 -9.16 -11.92
N VAL A 394 -5.34 -10.15 -12.17
CA VAL A 394 -6.29 -10.13 -13.29
C VAL A 394 -7.22 -8.93 -13.19
N SER A 395 -7.76 -8.69 -11.98
CA SER A 395 -8.60 -7.50 -11.72
C SER A 395 -7.82 -6.20 -11.85
N GLN A 396 -6.59 -6.15 -11.36
CA GLN A 396 -5.76 -4.93 -11.39
C GLN A 396 -5.27 -4.57 -12.80
N LEU A 397 -4.97 -5.58 -13.62
CA LEU A 397 -4.48 -5.41 -15.00
C LEU A 397 -5.62 -5.30 -16.03
N GLY A 398 -6.87 -5.56 -15.64
CA GLY A 398 -8.03 -5.52 -16.54
C GLY A 398 -8.01 -6.61 -17.62
N ILE A 399 -7.35 -7.74 -17.36
CA ILE A 399 -7.24 -8.87 -18.30
C ILE A 399 -8.28 -9.96 -17.98
N SER A 400 -8.50 -10.89 -18.91
CA SER A 400 -9.33 -12.07 -18.65
C SER A 400 -8.55 -13.10 -17.82
N LYS A 401 -9.25 -13.85 -16.96
CA LYS A 401 -8.62 -14.90 -16.15
C LYS A 401 -8.08 -16.02 -17.05
N PRO A 402 -6.76 -16.32 -17.02
CA PRO A 402 -6.19 -17.39 -17.82
C PRO A 402 -6.57 -18.77 -17.28
N ARG A 403 -6.51 -19.78 -18.15
CA ARG A 403 -6.55 -21.18 -17.75
C ARG A 403 -5.22 -21.56 -17.11
N ILE A 404 -5.26 -22.36 -16.05
CA ILE A 404 -4.07 -22.83 -15.34
C ILE A 404 -3.72 -24.20 -15.91
N ALA A 405 -2.50 -24.38 -16.42
CA ALA A 405 -2.06 -25.68 -16.91
C ALA A 405 -1.93 -26.67 -15.73
N ASP A 406 -2.38 -27.91 -15.91
CA ASP A 406 -2.36 -28.93 -14.82
C ASP A 406 -0.93 -29.18 -14.29
N SER A 407 0.07 -29.12 -15.17
CA SER A 407 1.48 -29.32 -14.82
C SER A 407 2.09 -28.16 -14.02
N LEU A 408 1.47 -26.98 -14.02
CA LEU A 408 1.98 -25.80 -13.32
C LEU A 408 1.96 -26.03 -11.80
N VAL A 409 0.86 -26.54 -11.27
CA VAL A 409 0.69 -26.71 -9.81
C VAL A 409 1.73 -27.68 -9.25
N ASP A 410 1.97 -28.81 -9.92
CA ASP A 410 2.95 -29.80 -9.50
C ASP A 410 4.37 -29.21 -9.44
N GLN A 411 4.75 -28.42 -10.45
CA GLN A 411 6.05 -27.77 -10.48
C GLN A 411 6.19 -26.71 -9.39
N LEU A 412 5.16 -25.87 -9.18
CA LEU A 412 5.16 -24.88 -8.11
C LEU A 412 5.24 -25.53 -6.73
N VAL A 413 4.56 -26.66 -6.52
CA VAL A 413 4.60 -27.43 -5.26
C VAL A 413 6.00 -28.02 -5.01
N SER A 414 6.71 -28.44 -6.05
CA SER A 414 8.06 -29.01 -5.93
C SER A 414 9.16 -27.98 -5.65
N TYR A 415 8.89 -26.69 -5.87
CA TYR A 415 9.86 -25.63 -5.71
C TYR A 415 10.10 -25.23 -4.24
N GLN A 416 11.34 -24.82 -3.92
CA GLN A 416 11.75 -24.54 -2.52
C GLN A 416 11.27 -23.19 -1.97
N TRP A 417 10.89 -22.25 -2.85
CA TRP A 417 10.39 -20.92 -2.48
C TRP A 417 11.29 -20.15 -1.50
N PRO A 418 12.57 -19.87 -1.83
CA PRO A 418 13.47 -19.11 -0.96
C PRO A 418 12.94 -17.72 -0.56
N GLY A 419 12.13 -17.07 -1.41
CA GLY A 419 11.46 -15.81 -1.09
C GLY A 419 10.00 -15.95 -0.63
N ASN A 420 9.57 -17.18 -0.29
CA ASN A 420 8.25 -17.50 0.23
C ASN A 420 7.10 -16.88 -0.59
N MET A 421 6.08 -16.32 0.07
CA MET A 421 4.89 -15.79 -0.59
C MET A 421 5.20 -14.54 -1.43
N ARG A 422 6.19 -13.73 -1.03
CA ARG A 422 6.62 -12.55 -1.80
C ARG A 422 7.20 -12.95 -3.15
N GLN A 423 7.97 -14.03 -3.20
CA GLN A 423 8.47 -14.58 -4.46
C GLN A 423 7.33 -15.12 -5.32
N LEU A 424 6.41 -15.91 -4.74
CA LEU A 424 5.24 -16.43 -5.46
C LEU A 424 4.40 -15.29 -6.06
N GLU A 425 4.06 -14.27 -5.27
CA GLU A 425 3.27 -13.11 -5.71
C GLU A 425 3.94 -12.38 -6.89
N ASN A 426 5.23 -12.08 -6.78
CA ASN A 426 5.99 -11.42 -7.83
C ASN A 426 6.07 -12.25 -9.13
N MET A 427 6.24 -13.57 -8.99
CA MET A 427 6.32 -14.47 -10.13
C MET A 427 4.96 -14.61 -10.83
N VAL A 428 3.84 -14.62 -10.09
CA VAL A 428 2.49 -14.59 -10.67
C VAL A 428 2.25 -13.30 -11.45
N LEU A 429 2.57 -12.14 -10.86
CA LEU A 429 2.43 -10.85 -11.54
C LEU A 429 3.22 -10.81 -12.86
N ARG A 430 4.48 -11.26 -12.81
CA ARG A 430 5.34 -11.35 -13.99
C ARG A 430 4.74 -12.29 -15.03
N ALA A 431 4.34 -13.49 -14.64
CA ALA A 431 3.79 -14.48 -15.56
C ALA A 431 2.50 -13.99 -16.24
N LEU A 432 1.64 -13.23 -15.52
CA LEU A 432 0.45 -12.60 -16.10
C LEU A 432 0.76 -11.44 -17.05
N THR A 433 1.89 -10.75 -16.86
CA THR A 433 2.31 -9.64 -17.72
C THR A 433 2.98 -10.13 -19.01
N GLU A 434 3.69 -11.27 -18.94
CA GLU A 434 4.30 -11.96 -20.08
C GLU A 434 3.32 -12.90 -20.82
N LEU A 435 2.06 -12.95 -20.38
CA LEU A 435 1.06 -13.88 -20.90
C LEU A 435 0.59 -13.46 -22.30
N GLU A 436 1.06 -14.17 -23.33
CA GLU A 436 0.59 -13.99 -24.72
C GLU A 436 -0.55 -14.95 -25.10
N SER A 437 -0.73 -16.04 -24.34
CA SER A 437 -1.72 -17.09 -24.61
C SER A 437 -2.80 -17.16 -23.53
N GLU A 438 -3.94 -17.82 -23.77
CA GLU A 438 -4.99 -17.97 -22.75
C GLU A 438 -4.65 -18.98 -21.63
N GLU A 439 -3.46 -19.59 -21.65
CA GLU A 439 -3.01 -20.61 -20.71
C GLU A 439 -1.73 -20.19 -19.97
N LEU A 440 -1.77 -20.31 -18.63
CA LEU A 440 -0.67 -20.03 -17.73
C LEU A 440 0.14 -21.31 -17.51
N THR A 441 1.36 -21.34 -18.04
CA THR A 441 2.29 -22.48 -17.93
C THR A 441 3.44 -22.17 -16.97
N ALA A 442 4.16 -23.21 -16.55
CA ALA A 442 5.29 -23.08 -15.61
C ALA A 442 6.51 -22.35 -16.19
N ASP A 443 6.68 -22.38 -17.51
CA ASP A 443 7.80 -21.70 -18.17
C ASP A 443 7.75 -20.18 -17.95
N LEU A 444 6.55 -19.60 -17.85
CA LEU A 444 6.32 -18.17 -17.59
C LEU A 444 6.74 -17.74 -16.18
N PHE A 445 6.88 -18.69 -15.25
CA PHE A 445 7.37 -18.40 -13.91
C PHE A 445 8.89 -18.23 -13.89
N HIS A 446 9.62 -18.71 -14.92
CA HIS A 446 11.08 -18.68 -14.97
C HIS A 446 11.71 -19.14 -13.66
N LEU A 447 11.21 -20.25 -13.10
CA LEU A 447 11.69 -20.80 -11.83
C LEU A 447 13.22 -20.94 -11.93
N PRO A 448 14.01 -20.17 -11.16
CA PRO A 448 15.45 -20.30 -11.20
C PRO A 448 15.77 -21.76 -10.92
N GLN A 449 16.50 -22.40 -11.84
CA GLN A 449 17.14 -23.66 -11.52
C GLN A 449 18.07 -23.32 -10.36
N LEU A 450 17.62 -23.60 -9.13
CA LEU A 450 18.52 -23.72 -8.00
C LEU A 450 19.57 -24.68 -8.51
N ASP A 451 20.83 -24.25 -8.60
CA ASP A 451 21.93 -25.12 -8.98
C ASP A 451 21.88 -26.32 -8.02
N THR A 452 21.20 -27.38 -8.44
CA THR A 452 21.05 -28.65 -7.74
C THR A 452 22.36 -29.43 -7.80
N ALA A 453 23.49 -28.72 -7.93
CA ALA A 453 24.82 -29.25 -7.71
C ALA A 453 25.10 -29.52 -6.22
N SER A 454 24.21 -29.15 -5.29
CA SER A 454 24.46 -29.34 -3.85
C SER A 454 23.32 -29.93 -3.01
N ALA A 455 22.09 -30.09 -3.54
CA ALA A 455 20.96 -30.65 -2.79
C ALA A 455 20.56 -32.07 -3.21
N ASN A 456 20.94 -32.51 -4.41
CA ASN A 456 20.89 -33.93 -4.78
C ASN A 456 22.29 -34.52 -4.63
N GLY A 457 22.47 -35.35 -3.60
CA GLY A 457 23.42 -36.47 -3.73
C GLY A 457 23.18 -37.18 -5.07
N PRO A 458 24.18 -37.89 -5.61
CA PRO A 458 24.01 -38.52 -6.91
C PRO A 458 22.75 -39.39 -6.85
N ALA A 459 21.84 -39.21 -7.81
CA ALA A 459 20.60 -39.97 -7.86
C ALA A 459 20.97 -41.46 -7.79
N LEU A 460 20.57 -42.12 -6.71
CA LEU A 460 20.72 -43.56 -6.56
C LEU A 460 19.86 -44.20 -7.64
N SER A 461 20.49 -44.75 -8.68
CA SER A 461 19.83 -45.69 -9.57
C SER A 461 19.44 -46.90 -8.73
N LEU A 462 18.14 -47.17 -8.60
CA LEU A 462 17.60 -48.32 -7.85
C LEU A 462 17.34 -49.52 -8.77
N ASP A 463 17.79 -49.45 -10.02
CA ASP A 463 17.68 -50.55 -10.97
C ASP A 463 18.83 -51.55 -10.76
N GLY A 464 18.53 -52.71 -10.17
CA GLY A 464 19.49 -53.80 -9.98
C GLY A 464 19.28 -54.60 -8.70
N SER A 465 20.17 -55.57 -8.47
CA SER A 465 20.23 -56.29 -7.18
C SER A 465 20.86 -55.42 -6.08
N LEU A 466 20.54 -55.69 -4.81
CA LEU A 466 21.03 -54.91 -3.66
C LEU A 466 22.58 -54.80 -3.64
N ASP A 467 23.27 -55.85 -4.06
CA ASP A 467 24.73 -55.87 -4.14
C ASP A 467 25.28 -54.94 -5.23
N GLU A 468 24.57 -54.80 -6.36
CA GLU A 468 24.95 -53.90 -7.45
C GLU A 468 24.77 -52.43 -7.05
N ILE A 469 23.61 -52.11 -6.44
CA ILE A 469 23.29 -50.77 -5.94
C ILE A 469 24.31 -50.33 -4.88
N MET A 470 24.68 -51.23 -3.96
CA MET A 470 25.68 -50.94 -2.92
C MET A 470 27.07 -50.69 -3.50
N LYS A 471 27.51 -51.49 -4.49
CA LYS A 471 28.82 -51.30 -5.14
C LYS A 471 28.90 -49.98 -5.90
N GLU A 472 27.82 -49.60 -6.58
CA GLU A 472 27.78 -48.35 -7.34
C GLU A 472 27.81 -47.13 -6.42
N TYR A 473 27.05 -47.17 -5.32
CA TYR A 473 27.09 -46.11 -4.31
C TYR A 473 28.47 -46.00 -3.64
N GLU A 474 29.08 -47.13 -3.27
CA GLU A 474 30.43 -47.15 -2.70
C GLU A 474 31.48 -46.56 -3.66
N SER A 475 31.41 -46.90 -4.96
CA SER A 475 32.30 -46.36 -5.98
C SER A 475 32.17 -44.83 -6.10
N GLN A 476 30.96 -44.30 -6.12
CA GLN A 476 30.71 -42.85 -6.21
C GLN A 476 31.19 -42.09 -4.98
N VAL A 477 30.95 -42.63 -3.77
CA VAL A 477 31.42 -42.04 -2.51
C VAL A 477 32.94 -42.03 -2.45
N LEU A 478 33.59 -43.15 -2.80
CA LEU A 478 35.05 -43.24 -2.83
C LEU A 478 35.65 -42.32 -3.89
N GLY A 479 35.02 -42.17 -5.06
CA GLY A 479 35.46 -41.26 -6.13
C GLY A 479 35.46 -39.79 -5.69
N ARG A 480 34.38 -39.32 -5.07
CA ARG A 480 34.29 -37.94 -4.55
C ARG A 480 35.30 -37.69 -3.43
N LEU A 481 35.40 -38.62 -2.47
CA LEU A 481 36.32 -38.46 -1.35
C LEU A 481 37.79 -38.51 -1.80
N TYR A 482 38.10 -39.27 -2.86
CA TYR A 482 39.45 -39.36 -3.40
C TYR A 482 39.94 -38.03 -4.00
N GLN A 483 39.03 -37.20 -4.53
CA GLN A 483 39.36 -35.84 -5.00
C GLN A 483 39.86 -34.95 -3.86
N SER A 484 39.23 -35.01 -2.69
CA SER A 484 39.63 -34.23 -1.51
C SER A 484 40.78 -34.87 -0.72
N PHE A 485 40.96 -36.20 -0.82
CA PHE A 485 41.99 -36.97 -0.11
C PHE A 485 42.66 -38.00 -1.04
N PRO A 486 43.64 -37.60 -1.88
CA PRO A 486 44.24 -38.43 -2.93
C PRO A 486 45.22 -39.51 -2.42
N SER A 487 45.00 -40.03 -1.21
CA SER A 487 45.81 -41.09 -0.60
C SER A 487 44.91 -42.10 0.11
N SER A 488 45.08 -43.38 -0.20
CA SER A 488 44.34 -44.48 0.42
C SER A 488 44.42 -44.48 1.94
N ARG A 489 45.57 -44.10 2.52
CA ARG A 489 45.74 -43.96 3.98
C ARG A 489 44.96 -42.79 4.56
N LYS A 490 44.88 -41.65 3.86
CA LYS A 490 44.11 -40.47 4.32
C LYS A 490 42.60 -40.73 4.22
N LEU A 491 42.17 -41.38 3.14
CA LEU A 491 40.78 -41.78 2.93
C LEU A 491 40.32 -42.79 3.99
N ALA A 492 41.16 -43.80 4.26
CA ALA A 492 40.91 -44.81 5.29
C ALA A 492 40.80 -44.20 6.70
N LYS A 493 41.65 -43.21 7.02
CA LYS A 493 41.57 -42.49 8.29
C LYS A 493 40.28 -41.66 8.42
N ARG A 494 39.81 -41.03 7.34
CA ARG A 494 38.55 -40.28 7.32
C ARG A 494 37.32 -41.18 7.44
N LEU A 495 37.32 -42.31 6.74
CA LEU A 495 36.22 -43.26 6.71
C LEU A 495 36.24 -44.25 7.89
N ASN A 496 37.27 -44.18 8.74
CA ASN A 496 37.48 -45.08 9.88
C ASN A 496 37.49 -46.58 9.50
N VAL A 497 38.15 -46.90 8.38
CA VAL A 497 38.26 -48.27 7.85
C VAL A 497 39.74 -48.65 7.67
N SER A 498 40.02 -49.94 7.53
CA SER A 498 41.39 -50.40 7.27
C SER A 498 41.91 -49.88 5.92
N HIS A 499 43.18 -49.49 5.88
CA HIS A 499 43.80 -48.98 4.65
C HIS A 499 43.87 -50.03 3.53
N THR A 500 43.90 -51.32 3.88
CA THR A 500 43.88 -52.44 2.93
C THR A 500 42.50 -52.62 2.31
N SER A 501 41.42 -52.48 3.09
CA SER A 501 40.04 -52.52 2.57
C SER A 501 39.79 -51.40 1.57
N VAL A 502 40.21 -50.17 1.88
CA VAL A 502 40.04 -49.01 0.98
C VAL A 502 40.91 -49.15 -0.27
N ALA A 503 42.14 -49.64 -0.15
CA ALA A 503 43.01 -49.88 -1.30
C ALA A 503 42.46 -50.96 -2.25
N ASN A 504 41.86 -52.02 -1.72
CA ASN A 504 41.22 -53.07 -2.51
C ASN A 504 39.98 -52.54 -3.24
N LYS A 505 39.11 -51.78 -2.55
CA LYS A 505 37.92 -51.16 -3.17
C LYS A 505 38.27 -50.13 -4.25
N LEU A 506 39.27 -49.28 -4.03
CA LEU A 506 39.76 -48.34 -5.07
C LEU A 506 40.29 -49.08 -6.31
N ARG A 507 40.90 -50.26 -6.13
CA ARG A 507 41.39 -51.10 -7.23
C ARG A 507 40.26 -51.80 -7.96
N GLU A 508 39.26 -52.31 -7.24
CA GLU A 508 38.06 -52.95 -7.78
C GLU A 508 37.25 -51.96 -8.64
N TYR A 509 37.12 -50.71 -8.20
CA TYR A 509 36.37 -49.67 -8.91
C TYR A 509 37.19 -48.86 -9.93
N GLY A 510 38.47 -49.21 -10.14
CA GLY A 510 39.31 -48.54 -11.15
C GLY A 510 39.66 -47.08 -10.85
N ILE A 511 39.47 -46.60 -9.61
CA ILE A 511 39.71 -45.21 -9.23
C ILE A 511 41.23 -45.00 -9.04
N ARG A 512 41.88 -44.41 -10.06
CA ARG A 512 43.30 -44.05 -10.04
C ARG A 512 43.49 -42.54 -10.19
N LYS A 513 44.63 -42.05 -9.72
CA LYS A 513 45.08 -40.68 -9.93
C LYS A 513 45.40 -40.49 -11.43
N ASN A 514 44.76 -39.52 -12.09
CA ASN A 514 45.24 -39.00 -13.36
C ASN A 514 46.60 -38.33 -13.18
#